data_AF-A0A1I7UIS8-F1
#
_entry.id   AF-A0A1I7UIS8-F1
#
_cell.length_a   1.000
_cell.length_b   1.000
_cell.length_c   1.000
_cell.angle_alpha   90.00
_cell.angle_beta   90.00
_cell.angle_gamma   90.00
#
_symmetry.space_group_name_H-M   'P 1'
#
loop_
_entity.id
_entity.type
_entity.pdbx_description
1 polymer ?
#
loop_
_entity_poly.entity_id
_entity_poly.type
_entity_poly.pdbx_seq_one_letter_code
_entity_poly.pdbx_strand_id
1 'polypeptide(L)'
;MIWIKLLFLLIFFEFIQAYTRHCAQCVAGNFLFRRNLMQDSSIGMAMGWVAEWKGTDCLKGTVNSIPCDHACLQITILKHPLEENAVEGIMMDCSDMMIHSSPDLPKEIDFKAYDDNAVFSAKRRSFTINYNFTMRGFESVEKIREDHASIILPYYREDYATSTVVILLILFVLTIVSGTVWVCHTLFFMKNDDHRRRYPVPGRKIEGETMELQGVHVNTTESDATSSAPSAPTNDSESHHDEENGNVLA
;
A
#
# COMPACT_ATOMS: atom_id res chain seq x y z
N MET A 1 52.62 -21.56 -31.64
CA MET A 1 52.23 -20.21 -31.15
C MET A 1 50.72 -20.00 -31.00
N ILE A 2 49.87 -20.57 -31.88
CA ILE A 2 48.40 -20.46 -31.79
C ILE A 2 47.80 -21.10 -30.53
N TRP A 3 48.35 -22.23 -30.08
CA TRP A 3 47.86 -22.96 -28.90
C TRP A 3 48.03 -22.18 -27.59
N ILE A 4 49.09 -21.35 -27.47
CA ILE A 4 49.31 -20.48 -26.30
C ILE A 4 48.27 -19.34 -26.27
N LYS A 5 47.89 -18.80 -27.44
CA LYS A 5 46.85 -17.76 -27.52
C LYS A 5 45.46 -18.29 -27.18
N LEU A 6 45.16 -19.54 -27.57
CA LEU A 6 43.93 -20.25 -27.20
C LEU A 6 43.87 -20.56 -25.70
N LEU A 7 45.00 -20.98 -25.11
CA LEU A 7 45.11 -21.19 -23.67
C LEU A 7 44.91 -19.88 -22.88
N PHE A 8 45.50 -18.78 -23.35
CA PHE A 8 45.28 -17.45 -22.74
C PHE A 8 43.84 -16.98 -22.87
N LEU A 9 43.17 -17.22 -24.00
CA LEU A 9 41.75 -16.89 -24.17
C LEU A 9 40.85 -17.72 -23.27
N LEU A 10 41.13 -19.01 -23.07
CA LEU A 10 40.36 -19.87 -22.15
C LEU A 10 40.56 -19.47 -20.70
N ILE A 11 41.80 -19.14 -20.30
CA ILE A 11 42.09 -18.63 -18.95
C ILE A 11 41.40 -17.27 -18.75
N PHE A 12 41.46 -16.35 -19.72
CA PHE A 12 40.73 -15.08 -19.65
C PHE A 12 39.20 -15.27 -19.60
N PHE A 13 38.65 -16.27 -20.30
CA PHE A 13 37.21 -16.55 -20.29
C PHE A 13 36.75 -17.11 -18.93
N GLU A 14 37.58 -17.92 -18.26
CA GLU A 14 37.32 -18.37 -16.89
C GLU A 14 37.47 -17.24 -15.85
N PHE A 15 38.33 -16.25 -16.10
CA PHE A 15 38.45 -15.05 -15.25
C PHE A 15 37.30 -14.03 -15.45
N ILE A 16 36.48 -14.16 -16.51
CA ILE A 16 35.28 -13.34 -16.74
C ILE A 16 34.02 -14.06 -16.26
N GLN A 17 34.12 -14.98 -15.30
CA GLN A 17 32.98 -15.19 -14.41
C GLN A 17 32.90 -13.98 -13.49
N ALA A 18 32.19 -12.94 -13.96
CA ALA A 18 31.60 -11.95 -13.10
C ALA A 18 30.79 -12.73 -12.05
N TYR A 19 31.34 -12.86 -10.86
CA TYR A 19 30.70 -13.57 -9.76
C TYR A 19 29.51 -12.72 -9.35
N THR A 20 28.33 -12.99 -9.93
CA THR A 20 27.10 -12.31 -9.53
C THR A 20 26.85 -12.65 -8.08
N ARG A 21 26.93 -11.64 -7.22
CA ARG A 21 26.66 -11.81 -5.79
C ARG A 21 25.18 -12.10 -5.67
N HIS A 22 24.81 -13.11 -4.87
CA HIS A 22 23.43 -13.29 -4.48
C HIS A 22 23.22 -12.72 -3.09
N CYS A 23 22.13 -12.00 -2.86
CA CYS A 23 21.71 -11.53 -1.55
C CYS A 23 20.35 -12.12 -1.19
N ALA A 24 20.04 -12.09 0.10
CA ALA A 24 18.73 -12.43 0.61
C ALA A 24 17.82 -11.21 0.46
N GLN A 25 16.67 -11.42 -0.17
CA GLN A 25 15.57 -10.48 -0.17
C GLN A 25 14.48 -10.98 0.78
N CYS A 26 14.34 -10.29 1.91
CA CYS A 26 13.30 -10.58 2.89
C CYS A 26 13.07 -9.38 3.82
N VAL A 27 11.91 -9.38 4.48
CA VAL A 27 11.62 -8.47 5.59
C VAL A 27 11.17 -9.26 6.82
N ALA A 28 11.25 -8.65 8.01
CA ALA A 28 10.68 -9.20 9.23
C ALA A 28 10.21 -8.10 10.17
N GLY A 29 9.27 -8.45 11.06
CA GLY A 29 8.70 -7.53 12.04
C GLY A 29 7.94 -6.37 11.41
N ASN A 30 8.04 -5.20 12.01
CA ASN A 30 7.31 -4.00 11.60
C ASN A 30 8.01 -3.22 10.49
N PHE A 31 9.00 -3.77 9.79
CA PHE A 31 9.74 -3.03 8.76
C PHE A 31 8.81 -2.37 7.74
N LEU A 32 7.85 -3.14 7.18
CA LEU A 32 6.88 -2.63 6.21
C LEU A 32 5.94 -1.57 6.81
N PHE A 33 5.53 -1.72 8.07
CA PHE A 33 4.69 -0.75 8.79
C PHE A 33 5.45 0.54 9.13
N ARG A 34 6.77 0.45 9.27
CA ARG A 34 7.68 1.57 9.51
C ARG A 34 8.19 2.19 8.21
N ARG A 35 7.46 2.06 7.11
CA ARG A 35 7.78 2.70 5.83
C ARG A 35 8.09 4.18 5.95
N ASN A 36 7.39 4.90 6.84
CA ASN A 36 7.64 6.32 7.10
C ASN A 36 9.03 6.63 7.70
N LEU A 37 9.75 5.64 8.22
CA LEU A 37 11.14 5.80 8.64
C LEU A 37 12.10 5.71 7.46
N MET A 38 11.71 5.07 6.35
CA MET A 38 12.55 4.87 5.16
C MET A 38 12.09 5.69 3.95
N GLN A 39 10.88 6.24 4.01
CA GLN A 39 10.27 7.04 2.97
C GLN A 39 9.60 8.26 3.61
N ASP A 40 10.31 9.39 3.60
CA ASP A 40 9.84 10.66 4.14
C ASP A 40 10.45 11.81 3.34
N SER A 41 9.65 12.37 2.42
CA SER A 41 10.11 13.44 1.53
C SER A 41 10.40 14.74 2.27
N SER A 42 9.80 14.97 3.45
CA SER A 42 10.01 16.20 4.22
C SER A 42 11.44 16.35 4.73
N ILE A 43 12.15 15.23 4.89
CA ILE A 43 13.54 15.18 5.34
C ILE A 43 14.49 14.65 4.25
N GLY A 44 14.01 14.50 3.02
CA GLY A 44 14.80 13.97 1.91
C GLY A 44 15.16 12.49 2.05
N MET A 45 14.34 11.70 2.76
CA MET A 45 14.49 10.25 2.86
C MET A 45 13.72 9.56 1.73
N ALA A 46 14.41 8.80 0.89
CA ALA A 46 13.82 8.03 -0.18
C ALA A 46 14.54 6.68 -0.34
N MET A 47 13.76 5.61 -0.23
CA MET A 47 14.21 4.23 -0.38
C MET A 47 13.35 3.51 -1.44
N GLY A 48 13.95 2.60 -2.20
CA GLY A 48 13.23 1.66 -3.05
C GLY A 48 12.22 0.85 -2.23
N TRP A 49 11.10 0.50 -2.87
CA TRP A 49 10.06 -0.31 -2.24
C TRP A 49 9.61 -1.40 -3.19
N VAL A 50 10.00 -2.63 -2.92
CA VAL A 50 9.72 -3.78 -3.77
C VAL A 50 8.48 -4.53 -3.28
N ALA A 51 7.70 -5.09 -4.20
CA ALA A 51 6.42 -5.73 -3.88
C ALA A 51 6.62 -7.13 -3.26
N GLU A 52 7.72 -7.76 -3.64
CA GLU A 52 8.15 -9.11 -3.30
C GLU A 52 8.31 -9.30 -1.79
N TRP A 53 8.67 -8.24 -1.05
CA TRP A 53 8.81 -8.29 0.41
C TRP A 53 7.54 -8.77 1.13
N LYS A 54 6.34 -8.49 0.61
CA LYS A 54 5.07 -8.83 1.28
C LYS A 54 4.85 -10.33 1.50
N GLY A 55 5.59 -11.18 0.78
CA GLY A 55 5.52 -12.65 0.90
C GLY A 55 6.71 -13.28 1.63
N THR A 56 7.60 -12.48 2.21
CA THR A 56 8.87 -12.94 2.80
C THR A 56 8.89 -12.75 4.31
N ASP A 57 9.70 -13.56 4.98
CA ASP A 57 9.94 -13.48 6.42
C ASP A 57 11.36 -13.97 6.72
N CYS A 58 12.27 -13.05 7.04
CA CYS A 58 13.68 -13.39 7.31
C CYS A 58 13.83 -14.37 8.50
N LEU A 59 12.94 -14.32 9.49
CA LEU A 59 13.02 -15.14 10.69
C LEU A 59 12.43 -16.53 10.49
N LYS A 60 11.35 -16.62 9.71
CA LYS A 60 10.74 -17.93 9.35
C LYS A 60 11.51 -18.64 8.23
N GLY A 61 12.48 -17.96 7.61
CA GLY A 61 13.27 -18.51 6.50
C GLY A 61 12.55 -18.44 5.15
N THR A 62 11.51 -17.62 5.02
CA THR A 62 10.86 -17.37 3.72
C THR A 62 11.63 -16.25 3.03
N VAL A 63 12.67 -16.61 2.28
CA VAL A 63 13.64 -15.67 1.70
C VAL A 63 13.76 -15.90 0.20
N ASN A 64 13.80 -14.82 -0.58
CA ASN A 64 14.17 -14.88 -1.99
C ASN A 64 15.68 -14.72 -2.12
N SER A 65 16.32 -15.55 -2.95
CA SER A 65 17.71 -15.32 -3.36
C SER A 65 17.72 -14.56 -4.67
N ILE A 66 18.30 -13.35 -4.66
CA ILE A 66 18.33 -12.47 -5.83
C ILE A 66 19.78 -12.12 -6.19
N PRO A 67 20.12 -12.00 -7.49
CA PRO A 67 21.41 -11.50 -7.91
C PRO A 67 21.49 -9.99 -7.64
N CYS A 68 22.68 -9.51 -7.25
CA CYS A 68 22.99 -8.11 -7.01
C CYS A 68 24.30 -7.75 -7.69
N ASP A 69 24.35 -6.55 -8.24
CA ASP A 69 25.57 -5.98 -8.81
C ASP A 69 26.45 -5.38 -7.70
N HIS A 70 25.82 -4.82 -6.64
CA HIS A 70 26.51 -4.18 -5.53
C HIS A 70 26.35 -4.94 -4.19
N ALA A 71 26.68 -4.29 -3.06
CA ALA A 71 26.66 -4.92 -1.74
C ALA A 71 25.25 -5.43 -1.33
N CYS A 72 25.20 -6.48 -0.53
CA CYS A 72 23.98 -6.81 0.19
C CYS A 72 23.75 -5.77 1.29
N LEU A 73 22.51 -5.32 1.42
CA LEU A 73 22.07 -4.35 2.41
C LEU A 73 21.18 -5.05 3.43
N GLN A 74 21.52 -4.92 4.71
CA GLN A 74 20.65 -5.22 5.83
C GLN A 74 20.31 -3.94 6.58
N ILE A 75 19.02 -3.65 6.73
CA ILE A 75 18.53 -2.57 7.59
C ILE A 75 17.85 -3.16 8.82
N THR A 76 18.28 -2.72 10.00
CA THR A 76 17.70 -3.12 11.28
C THR A 76 17.15 -1.88 11.99
N ILE A 77 15.88 -1.94 12.39
CA ILE A 77 15.18 -0.89 13.13
C ILE A 77 15.07 -1.35 14.59
N LEU A 78 15.59 -0.54 15.51
CA LEU A 78 15.53 -0.77 16.95
C LEU A 78 14.67 0.32 17.59
N LYS A 79 13.78 -0.04 18.53
CA LYS A 79 12.91 0.90 19.24
C LYS A 79 13.54 1.29 20.59
N HIS A 80 13.44 2.56 20.96
CA HIS A 80 13.82 3.06 22.28
C HIS A 80 12.64 3.05 23.27
N PRO A 81 12.87 2.74 24.56
CA PRO A 81 14.14 2.29 25.14
C PRO A 81 14.56 0.91 24.60
N LEU A 82 15.86 0.74 24.38
CA LEU A 82 16.44 -0.49 23.85
C LEU A 82 16.26 -1.61 24.89
N GLU A 83 15.27 -2.47 24.67
CA GLU A 83 15.22 -3.77 25.33
C GLU A 83 16.23 -4.71 24.67
N GLU A 84 16.85 -5.59 25.46
CA GLU A 84 17.87 -6.52 24.95
C GLU A 84 17.25 -7.44 23.89
N ASN A 85 17.88 -7.51 22.72
CA ASN A 85 17.42 -8.28 21.56
C ASN A 85 16.06 -7.85 20.96
N ALA A 86 15.49 -6.72 21.41
CA ALA A 86 14.25 -6.20 20.84
C ALA A 86 14.52 -5.48 19.52
N VAL A 87 14.05 -6.08 18.43
CA VAL A 87 14.14 -5.50 17.09
C VAL A 87 12.73 -5.15 16.63
N GLU A 88 12.56 -3.91 16.15
CA GLU A 88 11.26 -3.46 15.64
C GLU A 88 11.02 -4.03 14.23
N GLY A 89 12.05 -4.07 13.39
CA GLY A 89 11.95 -4.61 12.04
C GLY A 89 13.30 -4.80 11.36
N ILE A 90 13.33 -5.72 10.40
CA ILE A 90 14.53 -6.08 9.64
C ILE A 90 14.18 -6.10 8.16
N MET A 91 15.11 -5.69 7.32
CA MET A 91 15.07 -5.88 5.88
C MET A 91 16.45 -6.31 5.40
N MET A 92 16.46 -7.28 4.49
CA MET A 92 17.64 -7.67 3.73
C MET A 92 17.29 -7.58 2.24
N ASP A 93 18.16 -6.99 1.43
CA ASP A 93 18.02 -6.88 -0.03
C ASP A 93 19.38 -6.50 -0.68
N CYS A 94 19.42 -6.27 -1.99
CA CYS A 94 20.55 -5.60 -2.65
C CYS A 94 20.61 -4.12 -2.25
N SER A 95 21.81 -3.51 -2.27
CA SER A 95 21.95 -2.05 -2.18
C SER A 95 21.57 -1.34 -3.49
N ASP A 96 21.56 -2.06 -4.60
CA ASP A 96 21.26 -1.61 -5.97
C ASP A 96 20.00 -0.75 -6.04
N MET A 97 20.18 0.56 -6.22
CA MET A 97 19.11 1.56 -6.26
C MET A 97 18.18 1.53 -5.04
N MET A 98 18.60 0.90 -3.94
CA MET A 98 17.74 0.71 -2.78
C MET A 98 17.66 1.98 -1.94
N ILE A 99 18.76 2.71 -1.76
CA ILE A 99 18.76 3.98 -1.02
C ILE A 99 19.00 5.12 -2.00
N HIS A 100 17.91 5.77 -2.41
CA HIS A 100 17.98 6.91 -3.34
C HIS A 100 18.50 8.18 -2.67
N SER A 101 18.10 8.42 -1.43
CA SER A 101 18.58 9.51 -0.59
C SER A 101 18.29 9.22 0.89
N SER A 102 19.21 9.59 1.77
CA SER A 102 19.00 9.47 3.21
C SER A 102 19.80 10.53 3.96
N PRO A 103 19.18 11.34 4.85
CA PRO A 103 19.91 12.23 5.73
C PRO A 103 20.65 11.48 6.86
N ASP A 104 20.39 10.18 7.01
CA ASP A 104 21.03 9.32 8.02
C ASP A 104 22.42 8.83 7.58
N LEU A 105 22.75 8.98 6.29
CA LEU A 105 23.98 8.48 5.70
C LEU A 105 24.86 9.65 5.21
N PRO A 106 26.19 9.47 5.12
CA PRO A 106 27.10 10.48 4.59
C PRO A 106 26.71 10.95 3.18
N LYS A 107 26.74 12.26 2.93
CA LYS A 107 26.25 12.84 1.66
C LYS A 107 27.22 12.65 0.50
N GLU A 108 28.48 12.38 0.81
CA GLU A 108 29.58 12.28 -0.14
C GLU A 108 29.68 10.89 -0.78
N ILE A 109 28.86 9.94 -0.32
CA ILE A 109 28.86 8.54 -0.76
C ILE A 109 27.59 8.27 -1.57
N ASP A 110 27.75 7.63 -2.73
CA ASP A 110 26.60 7.17 -3.52
C ASP A 110 26.12 5.80 -3.01
N PHE A 111 24.98 5.82 -2.31
CA PHE A 111 24.37 4.60 -1.77
C PHE A 111 23.46 3.85 -2.76
N LYS A 112 23.29 4.37 -3.98
CA LYS A 112 22.55 3.66 -5.04
C LYS A 112 23.35 2.52 -5.65
N ALA A 113 24.67 2.55 -5.49
CA ALA A 113 25.62 1.61 -6.08
C ALA A 113 26.78 1.35 -5.10
N TYR A 114 26.46 0.99 -3.86
CA TYR A 114 27.45 0.91 -2.79
C TYR A 114 28.16 -0.45 -2.76
N ASP A 115 29.48 -0.44 -2.92
CA ASP A 115 30.33 -1.62 -3.13
C ASP A 115 31.36 -1.87 -2.01
N ASP A 116 31.00 -1.58 -0.77
CA ASP A 116 31.91 -1.77 0.37
C ASP A 116 31.23 -2.44 1.57
N ASN A 117 32.05 -2.99 2.46
CA ASN A 117 31.60 -3.43 3.77
C ASN A 117 31.57 -2.26 4.73
N ALA A 118 30.40 -1.86 5.20
CA ALA A 118 30.28 -0.75 6.14
C ALA A 118 29.01 -0.86 6.99
N VAL A 119 29.11 -0.32 8.21
CA VAL A 119 27.96 -0.20 9.11
C VAL A 119 27.75 1.26 9.45
N PHE A 120 26.55 1.76 9.17
CA PHE A 120 26.12 3.09 9.55
C PHE A 120 24.96 2.98 10.54
N SER A 121 24.88 3.95 11.46
CA SER A 121 23.80 3.99 12.45
C SER A 121 23.30 5.42 12.59
N ALA A 122 21.98 5.57 12.60
CA ALA A 122 21.34 6.86 12.80
C ALA A 122 20.18 6.74 13.78
N LYS A 123 19.95 7.82 14.53
CA LYS A 123 18.82 7.92 15.45
C LYS A 123 17.74 8.80 14.84
N ARG A 124 16.52 8.27 14.77
CA ARG A 124 15.36 8.97 14.22
C ARG A 124 14.17 8.83 15.16
N ARG A 125 13.73 9.95 15.73
CA ARG A 125 12.67 9.98 16.75
C ARG A 125 13.04 9.04 17.92
N SER A 126 12.23 8.01 18.15
CA SER A 126 12.42 6.97 19.15
C SER A 126 13.03 5.68 18.58
N PHE A 127 13.68 5.73 17.41
CA PHE A 127 14.27 4.56 16.76
C PHE A 127 15.76 4.76 16.47
N THR A 128 16.52 3.67 16.53
CA THR A 128 17.85 3.58 15.95
C THR A 128 17.76 2.71 14.71
N ILE A 129 18.27 3.21 13.59
CA ILE A 129 18.31 2.52 12.30
C ILE A 129 19.76 2.20 11.99
N ASN A 130 20.06 0.91 11.82
CA ASN A 130 21.37 0.44 11.41
C ASN A 130 21.32 -0.01 9.96
N TYR A 131 22.26 0.46 9.15
CA TYR A 131 22.47 0.08 7.77
C TYR A 131 23.77 -0.72 7.70
N ASN A 132 23.69 -1.99 7.37
CA ASN A 132 24.84 -2.88 7.27
C ASN A 132 24.99 -3.32 5.80
N PHE A 133 26.08 -2.89 5.18
CA PHE A 133 26.45 -3.24 3.83
C PHE A 133 27.52 -4.32 3.86
N THR A 134 27.34 -5.37 3.06
CA THR A 134 28.28 -6.48 2.98
C THR A 134 28.50 -6.96 1.56
N MET A 135 29.76 -7.12 1.18
CA MET A 135 30.19 -7.73 -0.06
C MET A 135 30.18 -9.26 0.00
N ARG A 136 29.89 -9.84 1.17
CA ARG A 136 29.61 -11.27 1.32
C ARG A 136 28.18 -11.55 0.88
N GLY A 137 28.02 -12.46 -0.07
CA GLY A 137 26.71 -12.93 -0.50
C GLY A 137 25.97 -13.74 0.56
N PHE A 138 24.70 -13.99 0.26
CA PHE A 138 23.83 -14.92 0.94
C PHE A 138 24.34 -16.36 0.81
N GLU A 139 24.49 -17.04 1.95
CA GLU A 139 24.95 -18.43 1.99
C GLU A 139 23.78 -19.42 2.01
N SER A 140 22.93 -19.33 3.03
CA SER A 140 21.78 -20.20 3.16
C SER A 140 20.70 -19.59 4.06
N VAL A 141 19.47 -20.09 3.90
CA VAL A 141 18.31 -19.68 4.70
C VAL A 141 18.51 -20.04 6.17
N GLU A 142 19.13 -21.20 6.44
CA GLU A 142 19.40 -21.70 7.78
C GLU A 142 20.30 -20.74 8.54
N LYS A 143 21.33 -20.21 7.88
CA LYS A 143 22.24 -19.23 8.49
C LYS A 143 21.52 -17.94 8.88
N ILE A 144 20.65 -17.40 8.02
CA ILE A 144 19.83 -16.23 8.37
C ILE A 144 18.97 -16.54 9.59
N ARG A 145 18.32 -17.69 9.62
CA ARG A 145 17.48 -18.09 10.73
C ARG A 145 18.29 -18.24 12.04
N GLU A 146 19.51 -18.77 11.96
CA GLU A 146 20.43 -18.89 13.09
C GLU A 146 20.89 -17.51 13.59
N ASP A 147 21.34 -16.64 12.69
CA ASP A 147 21.79 -15.27 12.99
C ASP A 147 20.69 -14.43 13.66
N HIS A 148 19.42 -14.77 13.39
CA HIS A 148 18.26 -14.06 13.91
C HIS A 148 17.48 -14.85 14.97
N ALA A 149 17.98 -16.01 15.42
CA ALA A 149 17.24 -16.91 16.33
C ALA A 149 16.96 -16.31 17.71
N SER A 150 17.82 -15.40 18.18
CA SER A 150 17.69 -14.74 19.49
C SER A 150 16.89 -13.44 19.45
N ILE A 151 16.44 -12.99 18.28
CA ILE A 151 15.77 -11.71 18.12
C ILE A 151 14.33 -11.80 18.59
N ILE A 152 13.92 -10.82 19.39
CA ILE A 152 12.56 -10.66 19.86
C ILE A 152 11.90 -9.56 19.03
N LEU A 153 10.93 -9.95 18.19
CA LEU A 153 10.10 -8.99 17.47
C LEU A 153 8.83 -8.66 18.27
N PRO A 154 8.30 -7.43 18.17
CA PRO A 154 6.95 -7.15 18.63
C PRO A 154 5.95 -8.06 17.92
N TYR A 155 5.07 -8.71 18.69
CA TYR A 155 4.00 -9.54 18.15
C TYR A 155 3.12 -8.71 17.23
N TYR A 156 3.09 -9.07 15.95
CA TYR A 156 2.23 -8.45 14.96
C TYR A 156 1.29 -9.48 14.36
N ARG A 157 -0.01 -9.15 14.34
CA ARG A 157 -1.03 -9.91 13.62
C ARG A 157 -0.80 -9.59 12.15
N GLU A 158 -0.24 -10.53 11.39
CA GLU A 158 -0.15 -10.42 9.92
C GLU A 158 -1.46 -9.81 9.40
N ASP A 159 -1.36 -8.67 8.72
CA ASP A 159 -2.49 -8.10 7.99
C ASP A 159 -2.81 -9.14 6.92
N TYR A 160 -3.71 -10.06 7.27
CA TYR A 160 -4.25 -11.02 6.34
C TYR A 160 -4.81 -10.18 5.20
N ALA A 161 -4.10 -10.16 4.07
CA ALA A 161 -4.69 -9.78 2.79
C ALA A 161 -5.97 -10.61 2.72
N THR A 162 -7.12 -9.93 2.83
CA THR A 162 -8.40 -10.60 3.04
C THR A 162 -8.55 -11.56 1.87
N SER A 163 -8.42 -12.86 2.15
CA SER A 163 -8.30 -13.85 1.07
C SER A 163 -9.48 -13.66 0.13
N THR A 164 -9.24 -13.70 -1.17
CA THR A 164 -10.31 -13.60 -2.19
C THR A 164 -11.43 -14.59 -1.90
N VAL A 165 -11.11 -15.75 -1.30
CA VAL A 165 -12.07 -16.73 -0.79
C VAL A 165 -12.99 -16.15 0.28
N VAL A 166 -12.46 -15.40 1.26
CA VAL A 166 -13.25 -14.76 2.33
C VAL A 166 -14.17 -13.69 1.76
N ILE A 167 -13.68 -12.89 0.80
CA ILE A 167 -14.50 -11.87 0.11
C ILE A 167 -15.64 -12.56 -0.67
N LEU A 168 -15.35 -13.63 -1.40
CA LEU A 168 -16.37 -14.40 -2.14
C LEU A 168 -17.41 -15.03 -1.21
N LEU A 169 -17.02 -15.53 -0.04
CA LEU A 169 -17.95 -16.07 0.95
C LEU A 169 -18.90 -14.99 1.49
N ILE A 170 -18.38 -13.79 1.77
CA ILE A 170 -19.21 -12.66 2.22
C ILE A 170 -20.21 -12.27 1.12
N LEU A 171 -19.77 -12.16 -0.14
CA LEU A 171 -20.64 -11.85 -1.27
C LEU A 171 -21.72 -12.93 -1.48
N PHE A 172 -21.37 -14.21 -1.36
CA PHE A 172 -22.31 -15.32 -1.48
C PHE A 172 -23.42 -15.24 -0.41
N VAL A 173 -23.06 -15.01 0.85
CA VAL A 173 -24.04 -14.83 1.93
C VAL A 173 -24.97 -13.64 1.66
N LEU A 174 -24.43 -12.51 1.20
CA LEU A 174 -25.23 -11.33 0.85
C LEU A 174 -26.23 -11.60 -0.28
N THR A 175 -25.86 -12.39 -1.29
CA THR A 175 -26.79 -12.76 -2.38
C THR A 175 -27.93 -13.67 -1.91
N ILE A 176 -27.68 -14.58 -0.96
CA ILE A 176 -28.73 -15.43 -0.38
C ILE A 176 -29.70 -14.59 0.45
N VAL A 177 -29.17 -13.67 1.27
CA VAL A 177 -30.01 -12.79 2.09
C VAL A 177 -30.84 -11.87 1.20
N SER A 178 -30.27 -11.27 0.14
CA SER A 178 -31.06 -10.43 -0.76
C SER A 178 -32.13 -11.22 -1.52
N GLY A 179 -31.79 -12.42 -1.99
CA GLY A 179 -32.74 -13.31 -2.65
C GLY A 179 -33.90 -13.74 -1.75
N THR A 180 -33.61 -14.11 -0.50
CA THR A 180 -34.66 -14.48 0.47
C THR A 180 -35.56 -13.29 0.83
N VAL A 181 -35.00 -12.09 1.01
CA VAL A 181 -35.79 -10.86 1.23
C VAL A 181 -36.67 -10.56 0.01
N TRP A 182 -36.14 -10.69 -1.21
CA TRP A 182 -36.91 -10.50 -2.44
C TRP A 182 -38.07 -11.49 -2.57
N VAL A 183 -37.81 -12.78 -2.30
CA VAL A 183 -38.85 -13.82 -2.34
C VAL A 183 -39.91 -13.56 -1.26
N CYS A 184 -39.53 -13.19 -0.04
CA CYS A 184 -40.48 -12.83 1.01
C CYS A 184 -41.33 -11.61 0.62
N HIS A 185 -40.73 -10.57 0.03
CA HIS A 185 -41.44 -9.37 -0.40
C HIS A 185 -42.44 -9.67 -1.53
N THR A 186 -42.03 -10.44 -2.53
CA THR A 186 -42.91 -10.85 -3.65
C THR A 186 -44.08 -11.71 -3.17
N LEU A 187 -43.83 -12.68 -2.29
CA LEU A 187 -44.90 -13.50 -1.70
C LEU A 187 -45.86 -12.67 -0.81
N PHE A 188 -45.35 -11.71 -0.05
CA PHE A 188 -46.19 -10.81 0.74
C PHE A 188 -47.08 -9.92 -0.13
N PHE A 189 -46.53 -9.35 -1.21
CA PHE A 189 -47.29 -8.56 -2.17
C PHE A 189 -48.38 -9.39 -2.88
N MET A 190 -48.05 -10.61 -3.32
CA MET A 190 -49.03 -11.51 -3.93
C MET A 190 -50.14 -11.92 -2.96
N LYS A 191 -49.82 -12.15 -1.68
CA LYS A 191 -50.81 -12.44 -0.65
C LYS A 191 -51.72 -11.23 -0.35
N ASN A 192 -51.18 -10.02 -0.39
CA ASN A 192 -51.95 -8.79 -0.17
C ASN A 192 -52.91 -8.50 -1.33
N ASP A 193 -52.50 -8.76 -2.58
CA ASP A 193 -53.37 -8.63 -3.75
C ASP A 193 -54.53 -9.65 -3.74
N ASP A 194 -54.30 -10.89 -3.28
CA ASP A 194 -55.37 -11.88 -3.14
C ASP A 194 -56.37 -11.48 -2.02
N HIS A 195 -55.89 -10.90 -0.91
CA HIS A 195 -56.77 -10.36 0.13
C HIS A 195 -57.62 -9.19 -0.38
N ARG A 196 -57.05 -8.32 -1.22
CA ARG A 196 -57.74 -7.19 -1.85
C ARG A 196 -58.80 -7.63 -2.87
N ARG A 197 -58.61 -8.79 -3.52
CA ARG A 197 -59.62 -9.40 -4.41
C ARG A 197 -60.78 -10.07 -3.64
N ARG A 198 -60.53 -10.62 -2.45
CA ARG A 198 -61.57 -11.32 -1.66
C ARG A 198 -62.49 -10.39 -0.85
N TYR A 199 -62.06 -9.16 -0.54
CA TYR A 199 -62.89 -8.18 0.18
C TYR A 199 -62.85 -6.81 -0.52
N PRO A 200 -63.62 -6.62 -1.60
CA PRO A 200 -63.79 -5.30 -2.20
C PRO A 200 -64.55 -4.40 -1.21
N VAL A 201 -63.94 -3.26 -0.85
CA VAL A 201 -64.62 -2.22 -0.07
C VAL A 201 -65.81 -1.70 -0.90
N PRO A 202 -67.05 -1.74 -0.38
CA PRO A 202 -68.21 -1.31 -1.14
C PRO A 202 -68.18 0.21 -1.34
N GLY A 203 -68.03 0.61 -2.61
CA GLY A 203 -68.15 1.99 -3.05
C GLY A 203 -69.58 2.52 -2.86
N ARG A 204 -69.67 3.69 -2.23
CA ARG A 204 -70.85 4.53 -2.07
C ARG A 204 -71.42 4.87 -3.47
N LYS A 205 -72.57 4.30 -3.84
CA LYS A 205 -73.47 4.85 -4.87
C LYS A 205 -74.21 6.04 -4.24
N ILE A 206 -74.52 7.11 -4.96
CA ILE A 206 -75.81 7.24 -5.67
C ILE A 206 -75.84 8.60 -6.42
N GLU A 207 -76.46 8.57 -7.62
CA GLU A 207 -77.21 9.58 -8.41
C GLU A 207 -76.62 10.99 -8.64
N GLY A 208 -76.62 11.59 -9.83
CA GLY A 208 -77.44 11.37 -11.03
C GLY A 208 -78.49 12.47 -11.17
N GLU A 209 -78.18 13.59 -11.83
CA GLU A 209 -79.20 14.41 -12.51
C GLU A 209 -78.59 15.35 -13.56
N THR A 210 -79.13 15.27 -14.76
CA THR A 210 -78.90 16.13 -15.92
C THR A 210 -79.83 17.35 -15.87
N MET A 211 -79.33 18.56 -16.14
CA MET A 211 -80.10 19.58 -16.87
C MET A 211 -79.19 20.63 -17.51
N GLU A 212 -79.67 21.12 -18.66
CA GLU A 212 -78.99 21.94 -19.65
C GLU A 212 -78.70 23.39 -19.24
N LEU A 213 -77.84 24.00 -20.07
CA LEU A 213 -77.94 25.34 -20.66
C LEU A 213 -77.30 26.54 -19.94
N GLN A 214 -76.50 27.20 -20.77
CA GLN A 214 -76.34 28.63 -20.92
C GLN A 214 -75.04 29.22 -20.36
N GLY A 215 -74.27 29.79 -21.30
CA GLY A 215 -72.91 30.24 -21.09
C GLY A 215 -72.81 31.52 -20.25
N VAL A 216 -71.57 31.96 -20.05
CA VAL A 216 -71.10 33.34 -20.25
C VAL A 216 -69.58 33.37 -20.04
N HIS A 217 -68.92 34.08 -20.95
CA HIS A 217 -67.54 34.54 -20.91
C HIS A 217 -67.10 35.10 -19.54
N VAL A 218 -65.79 35.07 -19.24
CA VAL A 218 -64.94 36.27 -19.02
C VAL A 218 -63.56 35.86 -18.46
N ASN A 219 -62.55 36.05 -19.31
CA ASN A 219 -61.18 36.55 -19.12
C ASN A 219 -60.45 36.54 -17.75
N THR A 220 -59.20 36.06 -17.85
CA THR A 220 -57.92 36.75 -17.55
C THR A 220 -57.62 37.23 -16.13
N THR A 221 -56.55 36.69 -15.52
CA THR A 221 -55.32 37.37 -15.04
C THR A 221 -54.48 36.31 -14.31
N GLU A 222 -53.29 35.92 -14.77
CA GLU A 222 -52.01 36.63 -14.73
C GLU A 222 -51.35 36.60 -13.33
N SER A 223 -50.01 36.50 -13.35
CA SER A 223 -49.01 36.55 -12.26
C SER A 223 -48.77 35.23 -11.50
N ASP A 224 -47.54 34.78 -11.27
CA ASP A 224 -46.19 35.13 -11.73
C ASP A 224 -45.28 33.99 -11.21
N ALA A 225 -44.35 33.48 -12.01
CA ALA A 225 -42.89 33.68 -11.89
C ALA A 225 -42.32 33.37 -10.49
N THR A 226 -41.35 32.48 -10.28
CA THR A 226 -39.96 32.50 -10.79
C THR A 226 -39.26 31.26 -10.18
N SER A 227 -38.69 30.32 -10.95
CA SER A 227 -37.24 30.18 -11.24
C SER A 227 -36.35 30.25 -9.99
N SER A 228 -35.42 29.33 -9.71
CA SER A 228 -34.26 29.01 -10.55
C SER A 228 -33.52 27.80 -9.96
N ALA A 229 -32.94 26.97 -10.83
CA ALA A 229 -31.92 25.96 -10.50
C ALA A 229 -30.49 26.55 -10.68
N PRO A 230 -29.44 25.75 -10.93
CA PRO A 230 -28.42 25.23 -10.01
C PRO A 230 -27.01 25.84 -10.28
N SER A 231 -25.99 25.55 -9.47
CA SER A 231 -24.57 25.63 -9.91
C SER A 231 -23.59 24.91 -8.97
N ALA A 232 -22.64 24.19 -9.56
CA ALA A 232 -21.37 23.72 -8.98
C ALA A 232 -20.20 24.48 -9.66
N PRO A 233 -18.92 24.10 -9.49
CA PRO A 233 -17.91 24.76 -8.65
C PRO A 233 -16.82 25.51 -9.44
N THR A 234 -16.00 26.33 -8.77
CA THR A 234 -14.76 26.90 -9.34
C THR A 234 -13.58 26.87 -8.36
N ASN A 235 -12.45 26.43 -8.91
CA ASN A 235 -11.07 26.57 -8.44
C ASN A 235 -10.75 28.02 -8.04
N ASP A 236 -9.79 28.19 -7.12
CA ASP A 236 -8.76 29.21 -7.28
C ASP A 236 -7.41 28.73 -6.74
N SER A 237 -6.40 28.98 -7.55
CA SER A 237 -4.97 28.79 -7.29
C SER A 237 -4.41 30.20 -7.05
N GLU A 238 -3.62 30.41 -6.00
CA GLU A 238 -2.84 31.64 -5.88
C GLU A 238 -1.44 31.35 -5.33
N SER A 239 -0.47 31.84 -6.09
CA SER A 239 0.98 31.81 -5.93
C SER A 239 1.49 33.14 -5.36
N HIS A 240 2.81 33.17 -5.07
CA HIS A 240 3.67 34.29 -4.58
C HIS A 240 3.84 34.30 -3.04
N HIS A 241 5.03 34.52 -2.45
CA HIS A 241 6.23 35.24 -2.89
C HIS A 241 7.50 34.66 -2.21
N ASP A 242 8.62 34.72 -2.93
CA ASP A 242 9.99 34.66 -2.40
C ASP A 242 10.28 35.84 -1.46
N GLU A 243 11.03 35.62 -0.37
CA GLU A 243 11.94 36.65 0.16
C GLU A 243 13.20 36.02 0.76
N GLU A 244 14.30 36.31 0.07
CA GLU A 244 15.70 36.17 0.43
C GLU A 244 16.05 37.17 1.55
N ASN A 245 16.69 36.73 2.63
CA ASN A 245 17.67 37.56 3.32
C ASN A 245 18.59 36.71 4.21
N GLY A 246 19.85 36.66 3.80
CA GLY A 246 20.93 36.24 4.67
C GLY A 246 21.20 37.27 5.76
N ASN A 247 21.68 36.81 6.90
CA ASN A 247 22.63 37.62 7.65
C ASN A 247 23.63 36.75 8.41
N VAL A 248 24.88 37.20 8.27
CA VAL A 248 26.13 36.70 8.83
C VAL A 248 26.43 37.53 10.10
N LEU A 249 27.32 37.01 10.96
CA LEU A 249 27.91 37.56 12.20
C LEU A 249 27.12 37.20 13.49
N ALA A 250 27.74 36.73 14.56
CA ALA A 250 29.14 36.58 14.96
C ALA A 250 29.29 35.41 15.94
#